data_AF-A0A2V2SKL2-F1
#
_entry.id   AF-A0A2V2SKL2-F1
#
_cell.length_a   1.000
_cell.length_b   1.000
_cell.length_c   1.000
_cell.angle_alpha   90.00
_cell.angle_beta   90.00
_cell.angle_gamma   90.00
#
_symmetry.space_group_name_H-M   'P 1'
#
loop_
_entity.id
_entity.type
_entity.pdbx_description
1 polymer ?
#
loop_
_entity_poly.entity_id
_entity_poly.type
_entity_poly.pdbx_seq_one_letter_code
_entity_poly.pdbx_strand_id
1 'polypeptide(L)'
;MRGMTMHITPRLIFLTVLLCIHPGTGLSALGADPDAFLAKAKAAAGGQVWDSVRTAHSRLQIKTGGLTGHAENWEDVTGGRGCVRFSIGPLSGAEGWDGQAGWSQDSSGQNKKMEGGDEVEGAVNEAYRRCLAYWYTNRWPARIEDAGPQQERERQFEVLRITPRGGRPFDLWLDTSTWLIDRTVEKAAIETRTVFFSDYRVVEGKKVAFALRSTNGEERYDQWITVENVEFNLPMDEERFKMPAPPPPDFAFATGKTSTTVPFELANNHIYVRVRMNGQGAFSVLCDTGGENVITPSVAARLGVKTEGALQGRGVGEKSEDIALARLQSLTVGDVTISNQVFVVYGLEPFADVEGVDQNGMIGYEIFKRFVVRVDYERRQLTLTLPSAFLYQSAGTVVPFQFNDRIPQVEGSIDGIGGKFDIDTGSRCSVSLLRPFAEKHDLRAKMAPRFEATIGWGVGGAARGLVTRASELRLGDVVVRSPVADISLQQKGALVSPYVAGNVGAGVLKRFNITFDYGHQQMIFETNSGTAGPDIYDRSGMWLNRAGAALEVFDVTTGSAAESAGLKVEDRIIAVDGAPVSEGSLVTLRRRFRTEPPGTRVRLRVQSRQGTREVSLVLKELLPG
;
A
#
# COMPACT_ATOMS: atom_id res chain seq x y z
N MET A 1 6.28 -2.79 -12.39
CA MET A 1 5.50 -3.02 -11.15
C MET A 1 5.69 -1.84 -10.19
N ARG A 2 4.81 -1.75 -9.19
CA ARG A 2 5.07 -1.50 -7.75
C ARG A 2 4.30 -2.61 -7.05
N GLY A 3 4.73 -3.03 -5.87
CA GLY A 3 4.10 -4.10 -5.12
C GLY A 3 2.58 -3.92 -4.97
N MET A 4 1.87 -5.05 -4.92
CA MET A 4 0.52 -5.08 -4.40
C MET A 4 0.60 -4.92 -2.88
N THR A 5 -0.08 -3.91 -2.36
CA THR A 5 -0.30 -3.72 -0.91
C THR A 5 -1.77 -4.03 -0.63
N MET A 6 -2.05 -4.91 0.31
CA MET A 6 -3.40 -5.22 0.75
C MET A 6 -3.72 -4.41 2.00
N HIS A 7 -4.74 -3.56 1.92
CA HIS A 7 -5.41 -3.02 3.11
C HIS A 7 -6.31 -4.12 3.72
N ILE A 8 -5.67 -5.22 4.12
CA ILE A 8 -6.29 -6.46 4.55
C ILE A 8 -6.74 -6.40 6.00
N THR A 9 -6.07 -5.58 6.81
CA THR A 9 -6.48 -5.28 8.17
C THR A 9 -7.86 -4.64 8.07
N PRO A 10 -8.93 -5.32 8.56
CA PRO A 10 -10.23 -4.70 8.60
C PRO A 10 -10.13 -3.61 9.66
N ARG A 11 -9.97 -2.34 9.24
CA ARG A 11 -9.99 -1.18 10.16
C ARG A 11 -11.38 -1.08 10.77
N LEU A 12 -11.53 -1.74 11.90
CA LEU A 12 -12.81 -2.00 12.53
C LEU A 12 -13.18 -0.80 13.38
N ILE A 13 -13.90 0.15 12.78
CA ILE A 13 -14.52 1.27 13.50
C ILE A 13 -15.59 0.69 14.42
N PHE A 14 -15.26 0.58 15.71
CA PHE A 14 -16.11 0.01 16.75
C PHE A 14 -16.95 1.05 17.51
N LEU A 15 -17.67 0.55 18.51
CA LEU A 15 -18.98 1.03 18.96
C LEU A 15 -18.95 2.41 19.65
N THR A 16 -19.97 3.24 19.41
CA THR A 16 -19.86 4.69 19.73
C THR A 16 -21.20 5.43 19.94
N VAL A 17 -21.24 6.34 20.93
CA VAL A 17 -22.27 7.45 21.39
C VAL A 17 -21.20 8.48 21.59
N LEU A 18 -21.96 9.72 21.76
CA LEU A 18 -23.88 10.26 23.20
C LEU A 18 -24.60 11.61 24.00
N LEU A 19 -24.26 12.31 25.13
CA LEU A 19 -25.25 13.16 25.96
C LEU A 19 -24.98 14.65 26.32
N CYS A 20 -26.09 15.42 26.48
CA CYS A 20 -26.32 16.47 27.51
C CYS A 20 -27.80 16.49 28.05
N ILE A 21 -28.09 17.28 29.10
CA ILE A 21 -29.43 17.50 29.73
C ILE A 21 -29.77 19.02 29.77
N HIS A 22 -31.03 19.38 30.03
CA HIS A 22 -31.65 20.72 29.94
C HIS A 22 -32.22 21.20 31.32
N PRO A 23 -32.83 22.42 31.51
CA PRO A 23 -33.51 23.29 30.52
C PRO A 23 -33.32 24.83 30.62
N GLY A 24 -33.84 25.56 29.62
CA GLY A 24 -34.08 27.02 29.68
C GLY A 24 -34.77 27.53 28.40
N THR A 25 -35.71 28.49 28.51
CA THR A 25 -36.52 28.99 27.38
C THR A 25 -36.03 30.34 26.84
N GLY A 26 -35.87 30.48 25.52
CA GLY A 26 -35.69 31.76 24.82
C GLY A 26 -35.77 31.59 23.29
N LEU A 27 -36.32 32.57 22.58
CA LEU A 27 -36.36 32.59 21.11
C LEU A 27 -35.18 33.37 20.52
N SER A 28 -34.39 32.72 19.67
CA SER A 28 -33.71 33.35 18.53
C SER A 28 -33.31 32.28 17.51
N ALA A 29 -33.47 32.56 16.21
CA ALA A 29 -33.03 31.65 15.14
C ALA A 29 -31.67 32.12 14.61
N LEU A 30 -30.60 31.38 14.91
CA LEU A 30 -29.23 31.65 14.45
C LEU A 30 -28.33 30.41 14.62
N GLY A 31 -28.10 29.66 13.55
CA GLY A 31 -27.21 28.48 13.53
C GLY A 31 -27.77 27.23 14.24
N ALA A 32 -27.30 26.06 13.82
CA ALA A 32 -27.45 24.84 14.61
C ALA A 32 -26.31 24.72 15.63
N ASP A 33 -26.60 24.15 16.79
CA ASP A 33 -25.62 23.86 17.83
C ASP A 33 -25.22 22.36 17.77
N PRO A 34 -23.96 22.04 17.45
CA PRO A 34 -23.47 20.66 17.48
C PRO A 34 -23.68 19.98 18.82
N ASP A 35 -23.49 20.67 19.95
CA ASP A 35 -23.64 20.05 21.28
C ASP A 35 -25.10 19.63 21.51
N ALA A 36 -26.08 20.43 21.09
CA ALA A 36 -27.50 20.08 21.12
C ALA A 36 -27.88 18.91 20.18
N PHE A 37 -27.17 18.71 19.06
CA PHE A 37 -27.36 17.55 18.19
C PHE A 37 -26.76 16.28 18.78
N LEU A 38 -25.51 16.37 19.25
CA LEU A 38 -24.83 15.27 19.94
C LEU A 38 -25.65 14.82 21.16
N ALA A 39 -26.15 15.77 21.97
CA ALA A 39 -26.92 15.50 23.19
C ALA A 39 -28.15 14.61 23.01
N LYS A 40 -28.86 14.77 21.88
CA LYS A 40 -30.06 13.97 21.56
C LYS A 40 -29.73 12.49 21.36
N ALA A 41 -28.49 12.15 21.00
CA ALA A 41 -28.13 10.78 20.64
C ALA A 41 -27.90 9.83 21.84
N LYS A 42 -27.49 10.28 23.05
CA LYS A 42 -27.59 9.49 24.31
C LYS A 42 -29.05 9.38 24.67
N ALA A 43 -29.82 10.47 24.60
CA ALA A 43 -31.24 10.41 24.93
C ALA A 43 -31.94 9.32 24.11
N ALA A 44 -31.61 9.18 22.82
CA ALA A 44 -32.07 8.11 21.95
C ALA A 44 -31.51 6.70 22.26
N ALA A 45 -30.35 6.56 22.92
CA ALA A 45 -29.63 5.30 23.03
C ALA A 45 -28.98 4.99 24.40
N GLY A 46 -29.57 5.50 25.49
CA GLY A 46 -29.35 5.01 26.86
C GLY A 46 -29.08 6.07 27.93
N GLY A 47 -29.02 7.35 27.56
CA GLY A 47 -28.92 8.47 28.50
C GLY A 47 -27.69 8.36 29.40
N GLN A 48 -27.87 8.69 30.68
CA GLN A 48 -26.81 8.68 31.69
C GLN A 48 -26.25 7.29 32.01
N VAL A 49 -26.88 6.20 31.55
CA VAL A 49 -26.38 4.83 31.80
C VAL A 49 -24.96 4.64 31.26
N TRP A 50 -24.59 5.36 30.21
CA TRP A 50 -23.25 5.35 29.64
C TRP A 50 -22.19 6.11 30.46
N ASP A 51 -22.59 6.96 31.40
CA ASP A 51 -21.65 7.65 32.32
C ASP A 51 -20.98 6.65 33.29
N SER A 52 -21.57 5.46 33.45
CA SER A 52 -21.03 4.34 34.21
C SER A 52 -20.01 3.49 33.46
N VAL A 53 -19.87 3.63 32.14
CA VAL A 53 -19.01 2.74 31.32
C VAL A 53 -17.54 3.13 31.44
N ARG A 54 -16.69 2.13 31.73
CA ARG A 54 -15.22 2.22 31.85
C ARG A 54 -14.53 1.27 30.87
N THR A 55 -15.06 0.06 30.72
CA THR A 55 -14.59 -0.91 29.72
C THR A 55 -15.75 -1.43 28.88
N ALA A 56 -15.43 -1.84 27.66
CA ALA A 56 -16.29 -2.65 26.81
C ALA A 56 -15.50 -3.82 26.23
N HIS A 57 -16.18 -4.96 26.08
CA HIS A 57 -15.70 -6.17 25.43
C HIS A 57 -16.77 -6.64 24.45
N SER A 58 -16.38 -7.03 23.23
CA SER A 58 -17.33 -7.59 22.26
C SER A 58 -16.74 -8.75 21.47
N ARG A 59 -17.62 -9.72 21.16
CA ARG A 59 -17.36 -10.80 20.21
C ARG A 59 -18.13 -10.52 18.93
N LEU A 60 -17.49 -10.78 17.80
CA LEU A 60 -17.87 -10.23 16.51
C LEU A 60 -17.69 -11.30 15.43
N GLN A 61 -18.67 -11.44 14.53
CA GLN A 61 -18.49 -12.15 13.27
C GLN A 61 -18.19 -11.13 12.16
N ILE A 62 -17.19 -11.41 11.33
CA ILE A 62 -16.79 -10.56 10.20
C ILE A 62 -16.94 -11.36 8.90
N LYS A 63 -17.53 -10.74 7.88
CA LYS A 63 -17.69 -11.29 6.53
C LYS A 63 -17.19 -10.27 5.50
N THR A 64 -16.29 -10.68 4.61
CA THR A 64 -15.71 -9.82 3.57
C THR A 64 -15.09 -10.66 2.46
N GLY A 65 -15.31 -10.28 1.20
CA GLY A 65 -14.74 -10.98 0.04
C GLY A 65 -14.92 -12.50 0.08
N GLY A 66 -16.12 -12.98 0.41
CA GLY A 66 -16.41 -14.42 0.54
C GLY A 66 -15.80 -15.14 1.76
N LEU A 67 -14.88 -14.50 2.51
CA LEU A 67 -14.38 -15.03 3.77
C LEU A 67 -15.37 -14.76 4.91
N THR A 68 -15.41 -15.66 5.89
CA THR A 68 -16.04 -15.45 7.20
C THR A 68 -14.99 -15.68 8.29
N GLY A 69 -15.13 -14.95 9.38
CA GLY A 69 -14.23 -15.02 10.53
C GLY A 69 -14.86 -14.44 11.78
N HIS A 70 -14.09 -14.45 12.86
CA HIS A 70 -14.47 -13.81 14.12
C HIS A 70 -13.39 -12.85 14.60
N ALA A 71 -13.80 -11.88 15.42
CA ALA A 71 -12.92 -11.01 16.16
C ALA A 71 -13.38 -10.86 17.62
N GLU A 72 -12.43 -10.59 18.51
CA GLU A 72 -12.66 -10.16 19.87
C GLU A 72 -12.06 -8.75 20.03
N ASN A 73 -12.86 -7.80 20.50
CA ASN A 73 -12.47 -6.40 20.71
C ASN A 73 -12.58 -6.03 22.20
N TRP A 74 -11.60 -5.30 22.70
CA TRP A 74 -11.51 -4.81 24.07
C TRP A 74 -11.17 -3.32 24.08
N GLU A 75 -11.88 -2.55 24.89
CA GLU A 75 -11.80 -1.08 24.91
C GLU A 75 -11.75 -0.53 26.34
N ASP A 76 -10.76 0.32 26.61
CA ASP A 76 -10.80 1.29 27.72
C ASP A 76 -11.59 2.51 27.23
N VAL A 77 -12.87 2.51 27.58
CA VAL A 77 -13.84 3.54 27.19
C VAL A 77 -13.53 4.90 27.85
N THR A 78 -12.64 4.94 28.84
CA THR A 78 -12.17 6.20 29.45
C THR A 78 -10.87 6.74 28.84
N GLY A 79 -9.88 5.88 28.59
CA GLY A 79 -8.55 6.24 28.08
C GLY A 79 -8.35 6.09 26.56
N GLY A 80 -9.29 5.48 25.84
CA GLY A 80 -9.21 5.27 24.39
C GLY A 80 -8.29 4.12 23.96
N ARG A 81 -7.73 3.41 24.94
CA ARG A 81 -6.91 2.21 24.72
C ARG A 81 -7.80 1.10 24.16
N GLY A 82 -7.25 0.32 23.25
CA GLY A 82 -8.01 -0.69 22.54
C GLY A 82 -7.15 -1.84 22.03
N CYS A 83 -7.74 -3.01 21.91
CA CYS A 83 -7.14 -4.17 21.25
C CYS A 83 -8.24 -4.99 20.59
N VAL A 84 -8.14 -5.17 19.27
CA VAL A 84 -8.91 -6.19 18.55
C VAL A 84 -7.99 -7.30 18.08
N ARG A 85 -8.46 -8.55 18.19
CA ARG A 85 -7.81 -9.75 17.66
C ARG A 85 -8.76 -10.44 16.71
N PHE A 86 -8.31 -10.82 15.52
CA PHE A 86 -9.18 -11.39 14.47
C PHE A 86 -8.60 -12.65 13.83
N SER A 87 -9.50 -13.48 13.29
CA SER A 87 -9.19 -14.64 12.45
C SER A 87 -10.26 -14.76 11.37
N ILE A 88 -9.89 -14.58 10.09
CA ILE A 88 -10.79 -14.45 8.94
C ILE A 88 -10.26 -15.29 7.78
N GLY A 89 -10.87 -16.45 7.54
CA GLY A 89 -10.36 -17.44 6.59
C GLY A 89 -8.91 -17.83 6.92
N PRO A 90 -7.95 -17.70 5.98
CA PRO A 90 -6.54 -17.97 6.25
C PRO A 90 -5.81 -16.84 7.00
N LEU A 91 -6.42 -15.67 7.20
CA LEU A 91 -5.84 -14.53 7.90
C LEU A 91 -6.03 -14.61 9.41
N SER A 92 -5.06 -14.08 10.13
CA SER A 92 -5.19 -13.72 11.54
C SER A 92 -4.35 -12.49 11.86
N GLY A 93 -4.63 -11.83 12.97
CA GLY A 93 -3.85 -10.68 13.41
C GLY A 93 -4.46 -9.98 14.62
N ALA A 94 -3.87 -8.85 14.97
CA ALA A 94 -4.41 -7.93 15.97
C ALA A 94 -4.01 -6.48 15.64
N GLU A 95 -4.76 -5.53 16.16
CA GLU A 95 -4.38 -4.11 16.17
C GLU A 95 -4.87 -3.45 17.46
N GLY A 96 -4.23 -2.36 17.87
CA GLY A 96 -4.55 -1.70 19.12
C GLY A 96 -3.90 -0.34 19.32
N TRP A 97 -4.28 0.29 20.43
CA TRP A 97 -3.72 1.54 20.94
C TRP A 97 -3.41 1.34 22.42
N ASP A 98 -2.13 1.51 22.80
CA ASP A 98 -1.67 1.26 24.18
C ASP A 98 -1.91 2.45 25.13
N GLY A 99 -2.29 3.60 24.58
CA GLY A 99 -2.45 4.88 25.27
C GLY A 99 -1.52 5.98 24.74
N GLN A 100 -0.45 5.59 24.03
CA GLN A 100 0.57 6.48 23.48
C GLN A 100 0.75 6.31 21.96
N ALA A 101 0.67 5.07 21.46
CA ALA A 101 0.86 4.73 20.06
C ALA A 101 -0.09 3.62 19.58
N GLY A 102 -0.32 3.60 18.26
CA GLY A 102 -0.97 2.50 17.58
C GLY A 102 0.01 1.37 17.28
N TRP A 103 -0.48 0.13 17.26
CA TRP A 103 0.30 -1.04 16.87
C TRP A 103 -0.55 -2.06 16.14
N SER A 104 0.09 -2.88 15.29
CA SER A 104 -0.52 -4.00 14.58
C SER A 104 0.34 -5.26 14.67
N GLN A 105 -0.31 -6.41 14.47
CA GLN A 105 0.25 -7.76 14.51
C GLN A 105 -0.30 -8.54 13.30
N ASP A 106 0.59 -9.06 12.45
CA ASP A 106 0.21 -9.75 11.21
C ASP A 106 -0.02 -11.26 11.37
N SER A 107 -0.36 -11.96 10.28
CA SER A 107 -0.69 -13.40 10.28
C SER A 107 0.50 -14.35 10.52
N SER A 108 1.71 -13.83 10.75
CA SER A 108 2.85 -14.56 11.34
C SER A 108 3.15 -14.17 12.80
N GLY A 109 2.25 -13.38 13.43
CA GLY A 109 2.39 -12.89 14.79
C GLY A 109 3.41 -11.77 14.97
N GLN A 110 4.06 -11.31 13.90
CA GLN A 110 5.05 -10.24 13.95
C GLN A 110 4.37 -8.89 14.12
N ASN A 111 4.98 -8.05 14.97
CA ASN A 111 4.37 -6.79 15.44
C ASN A 111 5.07 -5.58 14.83
N LYS A 112 4.29 -4.54 14.55
CA LYS A 112 4.76 -3.26 14.00
C LYS A 112 4.02 -2.12 14.72
N LYS A 113 4.71 -1.03 15.02
CA LYS A 113 4.05 0.21 15.46
C LYS A 113 3.47 0.97 14.27
N MET A 114 2.42 1.74 14.51
CA MET A 114 1.81 2.67 13.54
C MET A 114 2.51 4.03 13.65
N GLU A 115 3.68 4.17 13.03
CA GLU A 115 4.56 5.37 13.15
C GLU A 115 4.55 6.29 11.92
N GLY A 116 3.94 5.88 10.79
CA GLY A 116 4.00 6.63 9.54
C GLY A 116 2.70 6.63 8.73
N GLY A 117 2.66 7.50 7.73
CA GLY A 117 1.55 7.64 6.80
C GLY A 117 0.19 7.86 7.47
N ASP A 118 -0.82 7.18 6.94
CA ASP A 118 -2.23 7.28 7.34
C ASP A 118 -2.55 6.53 8.65
N GLU A 119 -1.64 5.70 9.15
CA GLU A 119 -1.89 4.86 10.33
C GLU A 119 -1.93 5.69 11.62
N VAL A 120 -1.09 6.72 11.73
CA VAL A 120 -1.00 7.59 12.92
C VAL A 120 -2.33 8.33 13.16
N GLU A 121 -2.81 9.07 12.16
CA GLU A 121 -4.08 9.82 12.25
C GLU A 121 -5.29 8.87 12.37
N GLY A 122 -5.20 7.66 11.81
CA GLY A 122 -6.23 6.64 11.92
C GLY A 122 -6.34 6.06 13.33
N ALA A 123 -5.21 5.70 13.94
CA ALA A 123 -5.18 5.17 15.29
C ALA A 123 -5.65 6.21 16.33
N VAL A 124 -5.35 7.51 16.13
CA VAL A 124 -5.91 8.61 16.91
C VAL A 124 -7.43 8.74 16.70
N ASN A 125 -7.92 8.68 15.46
CA ASN A 125 -9.35 8.70 15.17
C ASN A 125 -10.11 7.52 15.78
N GLU A 126 -9.50 6.34 15.84
CA GLU A 126 -10.07 5.18 16.55
C GLU A 126 -10.04 5.35 18.07
N ALA A 127 -8.92 5.77 18.67
CA ALA A 127 -8.83 6.02 20.11
C ALA A 127 -9.86 7.07 20.57
N TYR A 128 -10.03 8.15 19.78
CA TYR A 128 -11.05 9.18 19.96
C TYR A 128 -12.49 8.63 19.98
N ARG A 129 -12.76 7.67 19.09
CA ARG A 129 -14.06 6.98 19.02
C ARG A 129 -14.24 6.01 20.20
N ARG A 130 -13.26 5.14 20.49
CA ARG A 130 -13.26 4.20 21.62
C ARG A 130 -13.50 4.90 22.97
N CYS A 131 -12.87 6.05 23.21
CA CYS A 131 -13.10 6.81 24.45
C CYS A 131 -14.40 7.64 24.45
N LEU A 132 -15.21 7.57 23.39
CA LEU A 132 -16.49 8.29 23.26
C LEU A 132 -16.32 9.82 23.38
N ALA A 133 -15.14 10.37 23.04
CA ALA A 133 -14.74 11.72 23.43
C ALA A 133 -15.62 12.86 22.91
N TYR A 134 -16.42 12.64 21.87
CA TYR A 134 -17.36 13.62 21.40
C TYR A 134 -18.60 13.73 22.37
N TRP A 135 -18.92 12.70 23.20
CA TRP A 135 -19.97 12.68 24.28
C TRP A 135 -19.34 13.10 25.62
N TYR A 136 -18.00 13.22 25.67
CA TYR A 136 -17.18 13.46 26.85
C TYR A 136 -15.93 14.25 26.44
N THR A 137 -16.13 15.52 26.05
CA THR A 137 -15.11 16.38 25.40
C THR A 137 -13.86 16.63 26.24
N ASN A 138 -13.90 16.31 27.53
CA ASN A 138 -12.75 16.30 28.43
C ASN A 138 -11.82 15.09 28.27
N ARG A 139 -12.23 14.01 27.60
CA ARG A 139 -11.40 12.81 27.37
C ARG A 139 -10.40 12.99 26.23
N TRP A 140 -10.81 13.65 25.14
CA TRP A 140 -9.92 13.95 24.01
C TRP A 140 -10.40 15.22 23.27
N PRO A 141 -9.55 16.24 23.09
CA PRO A 141 -9.94 17.46 22.39
C PRO A 141 -10.20 17.22 20.89
N ALA A 142 -11.23 17.87 20.34
CA ALA A 142 -11.51 17.92 18.90
C ALA A 142 -12.11 19.27 18.51
N ARG A 143 -12.07 19.60 17.22
CA ARG A 143 -12.96 20.60 16.61
C ARG A 143 -14.22 19.86 16.13
N ILE A 144 -15.39 20.32 16.55
CA ILE A 144 -16.70 19.78 16.13
C ILE A 144 -17.44 20.92 15.45
N GLU A 145 -17.94 20.66 14.24
CA GLU A 145 -18.55 21.66 13.36
C GLU A 145 -19.85 21.13 12.78
N ASP A 146 -20.86 22.00 12.64
CA ASP A 146 -22.03 21.69 11.81
C ASP A 146 -21.60 21.63 10.34
N ALA A 147 -21.87 20.49 9.68
CA ALA A 147 -21.64 20.31 8.24
C ALA A 147 -22.91 20.56 7.40
N GLY A 148 -24.03 20.91 8.06
CA GLY A 148 -25.33 21.18 7.47
C GLY A 148 -26.19 19.93 7.28
N PRO A 149 -27.52 20.05 7.39
CA PRO A 149 -28.44 18.94 7.26
C PRO A 149 -28.39 18.31 5.85
N GLN A 150 -28.58 17.00 5.79
CA GLN A 150 -28.57 16.21 4.55
C GLN A 150 -29.85 15.38 4.42
N GLN A 151 -30.34 15.23 3.18
CA GLN A 151 -31.51 14.40 2.88
C GLN A 151 -31.14 13.26 1.92
N GLU A 152 -31.52 12.03 2.26
CA GLU A 152 -31.46 10.90 1.34
C GLU A 152 -32.83 10.22 1.23
N ARG A 153 -33.48 10.38 0.06
CA ARG A 153 -34.86 9.94 -0.18
C ARG A 153 -35.80 10.58 0.85
N GLU A 154 -36.37 9.78 1.75
CA GLU A 154 -37.29 10.21 2.82
C GLU A 154 -36.58 10.42 4.17
N ARG A 155 -35.30 10.03 4.29
CA ARG A 155 -34.51 10.17 5.52
C ARG A 155 -33.84 11.53 5.58
N GLN A 156 -33.83 12.11 6.78
CA GLN A 156 -33.23 13.41 7.09
C GLN A 156 -32.15 13.20 8.14
N PHE A 157 -31.00 13.86 7.96
CA PHE A 157 -29.84 13.72 8.83
C PHE A 157 -29.29 15.08 9.25
N GLU A 158 -28.87 15.19 10.50
CA GLU A 158 -27.87 16.21 10.87
C GLU A 158 -26.48 15.61 10.67
N VAL A 159 -25.53 16.39 10.14
CA VAL A 159 -24.17 15.92 9.88
C VAL A 159 -23.17 16.82 10.58
N LEU A 160 -22.27 16.21 11.35
CA LEU A 160 -21.28 16.91 12.16
C LEU A 160 -19.87 16.50 11.76
N ARG A 161 -19.05 17.48 11.37
CA ARG A 161 -17.64 17.26 11.02
C ARG A 161 -16.79 17.34 12.28
N ILE A 162 -16.08 16.25 12.56
CA ILE A 162 -15.29 16.07 13.77
C ILE A 162 -13.83 15.89 13.39
N THR A 163 -12.96 16.77 13.90
CA THR A 163 -11.51 16.69 13.71
C THR A 163 -10.82 16.49 15.06
N PRO A 164 -10.47 15.25 15.44
CA PRO A 164 -9.73 14.96 16.67
C PRO A 164 -8.35 15.63 16.68
N ARG A 165 -7.87 16.06 17.85
CA ARG A 165 -6.50 16.57 17.99
C ARG A 165 -5.50 15.44 17.73
N GLY A 166 -4.70 15.60 16.67
CA GLY A 166 -3.74 14.59 16.18
C GLY A 166 -4.35 13.56 15.22
N GLY A 167 -5.65 13.68 14.89
CA GLY A 167 -6.34 12.88 13.90
C GLY A 167 -6.82 13.72 12.73
N ARG A 168 -7.63 13.11 11.86
CA ARG A 168 -8.14 13.69 10.60
C ARG A 168 -9.66 13.84 10.62
N PRO A 169 -10.25 14.76 9.84
CA PRO A 169 -11.70 14.97 9.83
C PRO A 169 -12.48 13.71 9.42
N PHE A 170 -13.53 13.40 10.18
CA PHE A 170 -14.58 12.47 9.80
C PHE A 170 -15.95 13.11 10.04
N ASP A 171 -16.95 12.72 9.26
CA ASP A 171 -18.32 13.21 9.36
C ASP A 171 -19.20 12.17 10.07
N LEU A 172 -19.92 12.61 11.10
CA LEU A 172 -20.89 11.83 11.86
C LEU A 172 -22.31 12.18 11.40
N TRP A 173 -23.08 11.19 10.96
CA TRP A 173 -24.45 11.39 10.48
C TRP A 173 -25.45 10.88 11.51
N LEU A 174 -26.36 11.73 11.97
CA LEU A 174 -27.41 11.43 12.93
C LEU A 174 -28.77 11.42 12.22
N ASP A 175 -29.47 10.29 12.21
CA ASP A 175 -30.82 10.18 11.63
C ASP A 175 -31.83 10.94 12.51
N THR A 176 -32.47 11.98 12.00
CA THR A 176 -33.32 12.87 12.84
C THR A 176 -34.63 12.24 13.32
N SER A 177 -35.03 11.09 12.76
CA SER A 177 -36.23 10.36 13.20
C SER A 177 -35.95 9.49 14.43
N THR A 178 -34.70 9.08 14.63
CA THR A 178 -34.29 8.20 15.74
C THR A 178 -33.26 8.84 16.68
N TRP A 179 -32.57 9.89 16.24
CA TRP A 179 -31.34 10.46 16.80
C TRP A 179 -30.22 9.44 17.04
N LEU A 180 -30.21 8.35 16.27
CA LEU A 180 -29.12 7.37 16.27
C LEU A 180 -28.09 7.73 15.19
N ILE A 181 -26.85 7.27 15.38
CA ILE A 181 -25.81 7.38 14.36
C ILE A 181 -26.19 6.44 13.21
N ASP A 182 -26.37 6.99 12.01
CA ASP A 182 -26.63 6.18 10.82
C ASP A 182 -25.31 5.71 10.19
N ARG A 183 -24.34 6.62 10.08
CA ARG A 183 -23.01 6.32 9.53
C ARG A 183 -21.93 7.27 10.05
N THR A 184 -20.69 6.83 9.94
CA THR A 184 -19.51 7.70 9.86
C THR A 184 -18.94 7.69 8.45
N VAL A 185 -18.40 8.82 7.99
CA VAL A 185 -17.70 8.97 6.71
C VAL A 185 -16.32 9.56 6.96
N GLU A 186 -15.26 8.88 6.55
CA GLU A 186 -13.88 9.28 6.83
C GLU A 186 -13.00 9.10 5.59
N LYS A 187 -12.17 10.10 5.24
CA LYS A 187 -11.18 9.94 4.17
C LYS A 187 -9.87 9.39 4.74
N ALA A 188 -9.59 8.12 4.49
CA ALA A 188 -8.36 7.44 4.86
C ALA A 188 -7.46 7.30 3.62
N ALA A 189 -6.32 8.01 3.61
CA ALA A 189 -5.37 8.12 2.51
C ALA A 189 -6.01 8.37 1.13
N ILE A 190 -6.18 7.29 0.36
CA ILE A 190 -6.64 7.27 -1.04
C ILE A 190 -8.13 6.89 -1.17
N GLU A 191 -8.83 6.63 -0.07
CA GLU A 191 -10.22 6.16 -0.02
C GLU A 191 -11.09 7.00 0.91
N THR A 192 -12.37 7.11 0.56
CA THR A 192 -13.41 7.48 1.53
C THR A 192 -14.03 6.19 2.05
N ARG A 193 -13.94 5.96 3.36
CA ARG A 193 -14.59 4.85 4.05
C ARG A 193 -15.90 5.34 4.66
N THR A 194 -16.98 4.61 4.42
CA THR A 194 -18.27 4.82 5.10
C THR A 194 -18.57 3.58 5.94
N VAL A 195 -18.90 3.78 7.22
CA VAL A 195 -19.35 2.71 8.11
C VAL A 195 -20.77 3.02 8.55
N PHE A 196 -21.73 2.21 8.10
CA PHE A 196 -23.14 2.29 8.51
C PHE A 196 -23.37 1.48 9.78
N PHE A 197 -24.28 1.93 10.64
CA PHE A 197 -24.66 1.30 11.90
C PHE A 197 -26.15 0.95 11.90
N SER A 198 -26.49 -0.28 12.28
CA SER A 198 -27.84 -0.83 12.19
C SER A 198 -28.09 -1.93 13.23
N ASP A 199 -29.31 -2.47 13.28
CA ASP A 199 -29.75 -3.45 14.29
C ASP A 199 -29.47 -2.94 15.72
N TYR A 200 -30.07 -1.81 16.05
CA TYR A 200 -29.85 -1.12 17.32
C TYR A 200 -30.66 -1.77 18.47
N ARG A 201 -30.00 -2.62 19.27
CA ARG A 201 -30.59 -3.39 20.38
C ARG A 201 -30.27 -2.78 21.74
N VAL A 202 -31.08 -3.06 22.76
CA VAL A 202 -30.82 -2.60 24.14
C VAL A 202 -30.10 -3.68 24.95
N VAL A 203 -28.95 -3.33 25.51
CA VAL A 203 -28.12 -4.14 26.43
C VAL A 203 -27.90 -3.32 27.69
N GLU A 204 -28.30 -3.80 28.87
CA GLU A 204 -28.14 -3.07 30.14
C GLU A 204 -28.66 -1.60 30.10
N GLY A 205 -29.77 -1.33 29.40
CA GLY A 205 -30.30 0.04 29.20
C GLY A 205 -29.56 0.91 28.17
N LYS A 206 -28.44 0.42 27.63
CA LYS A 206 -27.63 1.04 26.58
C LYS A 206 -28.11 0.55 25.21
N LYS A 207 -28.34 1.42 24.23
CA LYS A 207 -28.70 0.98 22.87
C LYS A 207 -27.44 0.91 22.00
N VAL A 208 -27.24 -0.23 21.35
CA VAL A 208 -25.99 -0.69 20.73
C VAL A 208 -26.30 -1.19 19.32
N ALA A 209 -25.51 -0.80 18.32
CA ALA A 209 -25.63 -1.34 16.96
C ALA A 209 -25.05 -2.76 16.90
N PHE A 210 -25.87 -3.74 16.48
CA PHE A 210 -25.45 -5.14 16.33
C PHE A 210 -25.04 -5.52 14.90
N ALA A 211 -25.28 -4.65 13.91
CA ALA A 211 -24.88 -4.88 12.53
C ALA A 211 -24.23 -3.62 11.91
N LEU A 212 -22.99 -3.74 11.44
CA LEU A 212 -22.26 -2.68 10.75
C LEU A 212 -21.91 -3.09 9.32
N ARG A 213 -21.94 -2.13 8.39
CA ARG A 213 -21.50 -2.29 6.99
C ARG A 213 -20.41 -1.25 6.70
N SER A 214 -19.19 -1.71 6.45
CA SER A 214 -18.01 -0.88 6.19
C SER A 214 -17.61 -0.98 4.71
N THR A 215 -17.72 0.12 3.97
CA THR A 215 -17.58 0.20 2.51
C THR A 215 -16.64 1.33 2.07
N ASN A 216 -16.08 1.22 0.86
CA ASN A 216 -15.41 2.30 0.13
C ASN A 216 -16.12 2.67 -1.19
N GLY A 217 -17.36 2.21 -1.39
CA GLY A 217 -18.17 2.43 -2.59
C GLY A 217 -18.09 1.31 -3.63
N GLU A 218 -17.19 0.34 -3.51
CA GLU A 218 -17.18 -0.88 -4.33
C GLU A 218 -17.86 -2.04 -3.56
N GLU A 219 -19.20 -2.14 -3.64
CA GLU A 219 -20.03 -3.01 -2.78
C GLU A 219 -19.59 -4.48 -2.69
N ARG A 220 -18.93 -5.02 -3.73
CA ARG A 220 -18.35 -6.38 -3.75
C ARG A 220 -17.31 -6.65 -2.66
N TYR A 221 -16.67 -5.59 -2.13
CA TYR A 221 -15.60 -5.68 -1.14
C TYR A 221 -16.04 -5.23 0.27
N ASP A 222 -17.34 -5.03 0.47
CA ASP A 222 -17.86 -4.56 1.75
C ASP A 222 -17.59 -5.55 2.89
N GLN A 223 -17.22 -4.97 4.03
CA GLN A 223 -17.05 -5.68 5.30
C GLN A 223 -18.34 -5.60 6.09
N TRP A 224 -18.97 -6.75 6.32
CA TRP A 224 -20.16 -6.91 7.15
C TRP A 224 -19.74 -7.44 8.50
N ILE A 225 -20.09 -6.71 9.56
CA ILE A 225 -19.68 -7.02 10.94
C ILE A 225 -20.95 -7.21 11.76
N THR A 226 -21.09 -8.35 12.41
CA THR A 226 -22.19 -8.65 13.32
C THR A 226 -21.66 -8.76 14.74
N VAL A 227 -22.20 -7.98 15.67
CA VAL A 227 -21.91 -8.14 17.10
C VAL A 227 -22.63 -9.41 17.59
N GLU A 228 -21.88 -10.35 18.14
CA GLU A 228 -22.38 -11.60 18.70
C GLU A 228 -22.73 -11.41 20.19
N ASN A 229 -21.86 -10.70 20.93
CA ASN A 229 -22.13 -10.23 22.28
C ASN A 229 -21.41 -8.91 22.56
N VAL A 230 -21.90 -8.14 23.53
CA VAL A 230 -21.20 -7.00 24.14
C VAL A 230 -21.39 -7.01 25.65
N GLU A 231 -20.30 -6.84 26.39
CA GLU A 231 -20.23 -6.88 27.86
C GLU A 231 -19.53 -5.60 28.34
N PHE A 232 -20.06 -4.95 29.38
CA PHE A 232 -19.55 -3.67 29.89
C PHE A 232 -18.95 -3.83 31.29
N ASN A 233 -17.97 -2.97 31.60
CA ASN A 233 -17.37 -2.88 32.94
C ASN A 233 -16.74 -4.19 33.46
N LEU A 234 -16.33 -5.09 32.55
CA LEU A 234 -15.51 -6.25 32.90
C LEU A 234 -14.15 -5.79 33.47
N PRO A 235 -13.55 -6.55 34.41
CA PRO A 235 -12.23 -6.26 34.96
C PRO A 235 -11.17 -6.09 33.86
N MET A 236 -10.37 -5.02 33.97
CA MET A 236 -9.40 -4.64 32.95
C MET A 236 -8.04 -5.32 33.16
N ASP A 237 -7.51 -5.86 32.07
CA ASP A 237 -6.20 -6.50 31.98
C ASP A 237 -5.24 -5.56 31.20
N GLU A 238 -4.33 -4.92 31.92
CA GLU A 238 -3.44 -3.87 31.40
C GLU A 238 -2.44 -4.39 30.35
N GLU A 239 -2.10 -5.69 30.35
CA GLU A 239 -1.20 -6.27 29.34
C GLU A 239 -1.88 -6.41 27.97
N ARG A 240 -3.22 -6.39 27.93
CA ARG A 240 -4.03 -6.62 26.72
C ARG A 240 -3.89 -5.54 25.66
N PHE A 241 -3.69 -4.29 26.08
CA PHE A 241 -3.59 -3.13 25.19
C PHE A 241 -2.17 -2.86 24.69
N LYS A 242 -1.16 -3.49 25.31
CA LYS A 242 0.24 -3.33 24.91
C LYS A 242 0.50 -4.09 23.62
N MET A 243 1.42 -3.57 22.81
CA MET A 243 1.97 -4.33 21.69
C MET A 243 2.57 -5.65 22.22
N PRO A 244 2.21 -6.83 21.68
CA PRO A 244 2.70 -8.10 22.20
C PRO A 244 4.23 -8.26 22.12
N ALA A 245 4.77 -9.21 22.87
CA ALA A 245 6.13 -9.68 22.63
C ALA A 245 6.24 -10.29 21.20
N PRO A 246 7.40 -10.19 20.53
CA PRO A 246 7.63 -10.89 19.26
C PRO A 246 7.43 -12.41 19.39
N PRO A 247 6.93 -13.08 18.34
CA PRO A 247 6.74 -14.52 18.34
C PRO A 247 8.09 -15.26 18.25
N PRO A 248 8.15 -16.55 18.61
CA PRO A 248 9.29 -17.40 18.26
C PRO A 248 9.58 -17.37 16.75
N PRO A 249 10.85 -17.48 16.31
CA PRO A 249 11.20 -17.51 14.89
C PRO A 249 10.44 -18.60 14.13
N ASP A 250 9.70 -18.20 13.10
CA ASP A 250 8.98 -19.10 12.19
C ASP A 250 9.83 -19.54 10.98
N PHE A 251 11.16 -19.44 11.12
CA PHE A 251 12.15 -19.78 10.11
C PHE A 251 13.33 -20.58 10.70
N ALA A 252 14.00 -21.33 9.84
CA ALA A 252 15.23 -22.04 10.16
C ALA A 252 16.25 -21.90 9.02
N PHE A 253 17.50 -21.63 9.40
CA PHE A 253 18.66 -21.79 8.52
C PHE A 253 19.15 -23.25 8.55
N ALA A 254 19.81 -23.69 7.48
CA ALA A 254 20.55 -24.95 7.46
C ALA A 254 21.61 -25.00 8.59
N THR A 255 21.87 -26.20 9.13
CA THR A 255 22.71 -26.40 10.31
C THR A 255 24.07 -25.69 10.21
N GLY A 256 24.35 -24.80 11.17
CA GLY A 256 25.60 -24.02 11.21
C GLY A 256 25.61 -22.76 10.34
N LYS A 257 24.51 -22.40 9.65
CA LYS A 257 24.37 -21.14 8.91
C LYS A 257 23.62 -20.08 9.73
N THR A 258 24.03 -18.83 9.56
CA THR A 258 23.34 -17.62 10.07
C THR A 258 23.09 -16.58 8.97
N SER A 259 23.51 -16.89 7.74
CA SER A 259 23.36 -16.07 6.55
C SER A 259 23.34 -16.96 5.30
N THR A 260 22.68 -16.50 4.24
CA THR A 260 22.66 -17.16 2.93
C THR A 260 22.64 -16.13 1.81
N THR A 261 23.36 -16.43 0.72
CA THR A 261 23.44 -15.58 -0.47
C THR A 261 22.92 -16.33 -1.68
N VAL A 262 21.97 -15.74 -2.41
CA VAL A 262 21.45 -16.27 -3.67
C VAL A 262 21.74 -15.29 -4.82
N PRO A 263 22.02 -15.78 -6.04
CA PRO A 263 22.10 -14.93 -7.22
C PRO A 263 20.69 -14.42 -7.62
N PHE A 264 20.63 -13.26 -8.26
CA PHE A 264 19.40 -12.72 -8.85
C PHE A 264 19.54 -12.31 -10.32
N GLU A 265 18.43 -12.40 -11.05
CA GLU A 265 18.31 -11.93 -12.42
C GLU A 265 17.77 -10.49 -12.40
N LEU A 266 18.56 -9.53 -12.92
CA LEU A 266 18.12 -8.13 -13.06
C LEU A 266 17.56 -7.90 -14.46
N ALA A 267 16.24 -7.82 -14.59
CA ALA A 267 15.52 -7.63 -15.86
C ALA A 267 14.54 -6.44 -15.74
N ASN A 268 14.55 -5.53 -16.72
CA ASN A 268 13.79 -4.26 -16.71
C ASN A 268 13.98 -3.33 -15.49
N ASN A 269 15.02 -3.55 -14.67
CA ASN A 269 15.30 -3.01 -13.33
C ASN A 269 14.70 -3.82 -12.15
N HIS A 270 13.85 -4.82 -12.39
CA HIS A 270 13.33 -5.73 -11.34
C HIS A 270 14.37 -6.77 -10.92
N ILE A 271 14.34 -7.13 -9.64
CA ILE A 271 15.12 -8.22 -9.03
C ILE A 271 14.26 -9.49 -9.05
N TYR A 272 14.68 -10.51 -9.80
CA TYR A 272 14.07 -11.84 -9.77
C TYR A 272 14.98 -12.85 -9.08
N VAL A 273 14.47 -13.56 -8.08
CA VAL A 273 15.17 -14.62 -7.34
C VAL A 273 14.49 -15.97 -7.51
N ARG A 274 15.28 -17.04 -7.38
CA ARG A 274 14.82 -18.43 -7.52
C ARG A 274 14.56 -19.03 -6.14
N VAL A 275 13.32 -19.43 -5.88
CA VAL A 275 12.85 -19.92 -4.56
C VAL A 275 12.18 -21.29 -4.66
N ARG A 276 12.00 -21.98 -3.52
CA ARG A 276 11.15 -23.18 -3.42
C ARG A 276 9.94 -22.90 -2.52
N MET A 277 8.81 -23.51 -2.82
CA MET A 277 7.53 -23.35 -2.12
C MET A 277 6.92 -24.74 -1.88
N ASN A 278 6.55 -25.06 -0.64
CA ASN A 278 6.14 -26.40 -0.21
C ASN A 278 7.07 -27.51 -0.73
N GLY A 279 8.38 -27.26 -0.70
CA GLY A 279 9.42 -28.14 -1.26
C GLY A 279 9.52 -28.19 -2.80
N GLN A 280 8.50 -27.75 -3.56
CA GLN A 280 8.55 -27.66 -5.02
C GLN A 280 9.35 -26.45 -5.50
N GLY A 281 9.81 -26.46 -6.76
CA GLY A 281 10.50 -25.32 -7.38
C GLY A 281 11.48 -25.76 -8.48
N ALA A 282 12.41 -24.90 -8.92
CA ALA A 282 12.54 -23.50 -8.51
C ALA A 282 11.51 -22.59 -9.21
N PHE A 283 10.91 -21.66 -8.46
CA PHE A 283 10.01 -20.62 -8.96
C PHE A 283 10.76 -19.29 -9.10
N SER A 284 10.45 -18.51 -10.14
CA SER A 284 10.96 -17.14 -10.33
C SER A 284 10.03 -16.13 -9.67
N VAL A 285 10.49 -15.46 -8.61
CA VAL A 285 9.71 -14.45 -7.88
C VAL A 285 10.42 -13.11 -7.86
N LEU A 286 9.64 -12.04 -7.97
CA LEU A 286 10.12 -10.66 -7.87
C LEU A 286 10.38 -10.31 -6.39
N CYS A 287 11.47 -9.59 -6.09
CA CYS A 287 11.79 -9.15 -4.73
C CYS A 287 11.42 -7.66 -4.53
N ASP A 288 10.43 -7.39 -3.68
CA ASP A 288 9.73 -6.10 -3.59
C ASP A 288 9.65 -5.54 -2.16
N THR A 289 10.39 -4.47 -1.86
CA THR A 289 10.30 -3.76 -0.57
C THR A 289 8.98 -3.01 -0.37
N GLY A 290 8.24 -2.74 -1.44
CA GLY A 290 6.94 -2.08 -1.45
C GLY A 290 5.74 -3.04 -1.48
N GLY A 291 5.95 -4.36 -1.40
CA GLY A 291 4.91 -5.38 -1.57
C GLY A 291 4.92 -6.52 -0.57
N GLU A 292 3.96 -7.43 -0.73
CA GLU A 292 3.75 -8.62 0.09
C GLU A 292 4.09 -9.92 -0.66
N ASN A 293 4.11 -11.05 0.04
CA ASN A 293 4.17 -12.40 -0.54
C ASN A 293 2.99 -12.71 -1.48
N VAL A 294 3.24 -12.86 -2.79
CA VAL A 294 2.24 -13.18 -3.84
C VAL A 294 2.66 -14.43 -4.63
N ILE A 295 1.69 -15.23 -5.08
CA ILE A 295 1.85 -16.29 -6.09
C ILE A 295 0.75 -16.17 -7.17
N THR A 296 1.01 -16.72 -8.35
CA THR A 296 -0.03 -16.85 -9.39
C THR A 296 -1.01 -17.98 -9.08
N PRO A 297 -2.23 -17.97 -9.64
CA PRO A 297 -3.16 -19.09 -9.56
C PRO A 297 -2.57 -20.39 -10.13
N SER A 298 -1.76 -20.27 -11.17
CA SER A 298 -1.02 -21.38 -11.80
C SER A 298 0.02 -22.02 -10.85
N VAL A 299 0.66 -21.23 -9.97
CA VAL A 299 1.52 -21.75 -8.90
C VAL A 299 0.70 -22.35 -7.77
N ALA A 300 -0.37 -21.69 -7.32
CA ALA A 300 -1.24 -22.21 -6.26
C ALA A 300 -1.81 -23.61 -6.63
N ALA A 301 -2.28 -23.77 -7.87
CA ALA A 301 -2.74 -25.05 -8.40
C ALA A 301 -1.63 -26.11 -8.44
N ARG A 302 -0.42 -25.76 -8.93
CA ARG A 302 0.74 -26.68 -8.95
C ARG A 302 1.19 -27.10 -7.54
N LEU A 303 1.07 -26.22 -6.55
CA LEU A 303 1.39 -26.51 -5.15
C LEU A 303 0.30 -27.31 -4.43
N GLY A 304 -0.88 -27.48 -5.04
CA GLY A 304 -2.03 -28.15 -4.43
C GLY A 304 -2.61 -27.41 -3.22
N VAL A 305 -2.36 -26.11 -3.09
CA VAL A 305 -2.82 -25.32 -1.93
C VAL A 305 -4.24 -24.83 -2.12
N LYS A 306 -5.04 -24.87 -1.05
CA LYS A 306 -6.39 -24.30 -1.01
C LYS A 306 -6.30 -22.78 -1.15
N THR A 307 -7.09 -22.21 -2.05
CA THR A 307 -7.25 -20.78 -2.27
C THR A 307 -8.59 -20.31 -1.73
N GLU A 308 -8.62 -19.22 -0.96
CA GLU A 308 -9.83 -18.74 -0.27
C GLU A 308 -10.02 -17.24 -0.41
N GLY A 309 -11.27 -16.82 -0.62
CA GLY A 309 -11.67 -15.41 -0.67
C GLY A 309 -11.53 -14.73 -2.04
N ALA A 310 -12.08 -13.53 -2.11
CA ALA A 310 -12.06 -12.56 -3.19
C ALA A 310 -12.04 -11.16 -2.56
N LEU A 311 -10.93 -10.81 -1.94
CA LEU A 311 -10.68 -9.52 -1.29
C LEU A 311 -10.27 -8.46 -2.33
N GLN A 312 -10.09 -7.22 -1.89
CA GLN A 312 -9.71 -6.10 -2.74
C GLN A 312 -8.18 -5.96 -2.88
N GLY A 313 -7.66 -6.21 -4.08
CA GLY A 313 -6.29 -5.87 -4.48
C GLY A 313 -6.21 -4.49 -5.14
N ARG A 314 -5.20 -3.70 -4.77
CA ARG A 314 -4.89 -2.38 -5.35
C ARG A 314 -3.37 -2.21 -5.55
N GLY A 315 -2.99 -1.25 -6.39
CA GLY A 315 -1.59 -0.99 -6.72
C GLY A 315 -1.43 0.29 -7.55
N VAL A 316 -0.58 0.25 -8.58
CA VAL A 316 -0.23 1.42 -9.42
C VAL A 316 -1.43 2.03 -10.16
N GLY A 317 -2.30 1.19 -10.73
CA GLY A 317 -3.37 1.60 -11.61
C GLY A 317 -4.68 1.90 -10.88
N GLU A 318 -5.65 2.43 -11.62
CA GLU A 318 -6.88 3.00 -11.05
C GLU A 318 -8.00 1.99 -10.76
N LYS A 319 -7.82 0.71 -11.10
CA LYS A 319 -8.81 -0.36 -10.89
C LYS A 319 -8.48 -1.20 -9.65
N SER A 320 -9.52 -1.68 -8.98
CA SER A 320 -9.44 -2.72 -7.97
C SER A 320 -9.67 -4.10 -8.59
N GLU A 321 -8.84 -5.07 -8.22
CA GLU A 321 -8.86 -6.43 -8.74
C GLU A 321 -9.17 -7.44 -7.63
N ASP A 322 -9.87 -8.52 -7.94
CA ASP A 322 -10.23 -9.55 -6.94
C ASP A 322 -8.99 -10.40 -6.61
N ILE A 323 -8.70 -10.59 -5.32
CA ILE A 323 -7.56 -11.39 -4.85
C ILE A 323 -7.99 -12.50 -3.90
N ALA A 324 -7.46 -13.70 -4.10
CA ALA A 324 -7.63 -14.82 -3.18
C ALA A 324 -6.39 -14.96 -2.27
N LEU A 325 -6.48 -15.82 -1.26
CA LEU A 325 -5.40 -16.09 -0.31
C LEU A 325 -5.11 -17.59 -0.22
N ALA A 326 -3.85 -17.95 -0.01
CA ALA A 326 -3.43 -19.33 0.26
C ALA A 326 -2.43 -19.36 1.42
N ARG A 327 -2.39 -20.46 2.18
CA ARG A 327 -1.36 -20.70 3.18
C ARG A 327 -0.37 -21.74 2.68
N LEU A 328 0.90 -21.37 2.62
CA LEU A 328 2.01 -22.26 2.25
C LEU A 328 2.68 -22.80 3.52
N GLN A 329 3.02 -24.09 3.50
CA GLN A 329 3.73 -24.74 4.60
C GLN A 329 5.18 -24.27 4.67
N SER A 330 5.82 -24.00 3.53
CA SER A 330 7.19 -23.49 3.49
C SER A 330 7.50 -22.61 2.28
N LEU A 331 8.37 -21.62 2.50
CA LEU A 331 9.10 -20.84 1.50
C LEU A 331 10.59 -20.98 1.79
N THR A 332 11.40 -21.41 0.82
CA THR A 332 12.85 -21.58 0.97
C THR A 332 13.61 -20.69 -0.01
N VAL A 333 14.58 -19.92 0.51
CA VAL A 333 15.45 -19.01 -0.24
C VAL A 333 16.90 -19.32 0.13
N GLY A 334 17.63 -20.01 -0.75
CA GLY A 334 18.97 -20.50 -0.41
C GLY A 334 18.93 -21.47 0.78
N ASP A 335 19.76 -21.19 1.80
CA ASP A 335 19.88 -22.02 3.02
C ASP A 335 18.82 -21.71 4.10
N VAL A 336 17.88 -20.76 3.89
CA VAL A 336 16.83 -20.44 4.88
C VAL A 336 15.44 -20.88 4.41
N THR A 337 14.66 -21.48 5.32
CA THR A 337 13.25 -21.84 5.11
C THR A 337 12.37 -21.14 6.15
N ILE A 338 11.29 -20.50 5.68
CA ILE A 338 10.25 -19.84 6.48
C ILE A 338 8.98 -20.68 6.40
N SER A 339 8.32 -20.93 7.52
CA SER A 339 7.19 -21.86 7.65
C SER A 339 5.82 -21.16 7.68
N ASN A 340 4.76 -21.86 7.29
CA ASN A 340 3.35 -21.48 7.53
C ASN A 340 2.89 -20.09 7.04
N GLN A 341 3.55 -19.50 6.04
CA GLN A 341 3.25 -18.15 5.55
C GLN A 341 1.92 -18.08 4.79
N VAL A 342 1.20 -16.95 4.92
CA VAL A 342 0.10 -16.57 4.03
C VAL A 342 0.69 -15.92 2.78
N PHE A 343 0.08 -16.20 1.63
CA PHE A 343 0.36 -15.60 0.33
C PHE A 343 -0.92 -15.09 -0.30
N VAL A 344 -0.82 -14.00 -1.06
CA VAL A 344 -1.86 -13.61 -2.00
C VAL A 344 -1.81 -14.51 -3.23
N VAL A 345 -2.98 -14.87 -3.74
CA VAL A 345 -3.15 -15.54 -5.03
C VAL A 345 -3.80 -14.55 -5.98
N TYR A 346 -3.01 -14.05 -6.93
CA TYR A 346 -3.44 -13.02 -7.89
C TYR A 346 -2.82 -13.27 -9.26
N GLY A 347 -3.59 -13.03 -10.32
CA GLY A 347 -3.17 -13.29 -11.70
C GLY A 347 -2.08 -12.32 -12.15
N LEU A 348 -0.82 -12.79 -12.18
CA LEU A 348 0.31 -11.97 -12.65
C LEU A 348 0.58 -12.11 -14.15
N GLU A 349 -0.24 -12.88 -14.86
CA GLU A 349 -0.10 -13.15 -16.30
C GLU A 349 -0.02 -11.87 -17.16
N PRO A 350 -0.81 -10.79 -16.91
CA PRO A 350 -0.64 -9.52 -17.61
C PRO A 350 0.74 -8.87 -17.40
N PHE A 351 1.40 -9.09 -16.25
CA PHE A 351 2.76 -8.57 -16.01
C PHE A 351 3.83 -9.41 -16.68
N ALA A 352 3.62 -10.72 -16.85
CA ALA A 352 4.53 -11.56 -17.61
C ALA A 352 4.63 -11.05 -19.06
N ASP A 353 3.52 -10.57 -19.63
CA ASP A 353 3.51 -9.93 -20.95
C ASP A 353 4.04 -8.49 -20.93
N VAL A 354 3.72 -7.69 -19.91
CA VAL A 354 4.22 -6.30 -19.79
C VAL A 354 5.72 -6.23 -19.47
N GLU A 355 6.32 -7.20 -18.79
CA GLU A 355 7.75 -7.22 -18.50
C GLU A 355 8.55 -8.15 -19.44
N GLY A 356 7.90 -9.15 -20.04
CA GLY A 356 8.53 -10.12 -20.93
C GLY A 356 9.36 -11.17 -20.20
N VAL A 357 9.02 -11.43 -18.95
CA VAL A 357 9.64 -12.40 -18.03
C VAL A 357 8.51 -13.14 -17.30
N ASP A 358 8.52 -14.47 -17.34
CA ASP A 358 7.48 -15.25 -16.67
C ASP A 358 7.66 -15.20 -15.15
N GLN A 359 6.71 -14.54 -14.49
CA GLN A 359 6.72 -14.27 -13.05
C GLN A 359 5.79 -15.25 -12.32
N ASN A 360 6.35 -16.05 -11.41
CA ASN A 360 5.59 -17.03 -10.62
C ASN A 360 5.03 -16.44 -9.32
N GLY A 361 5.47 -15.24 -8.93
CA GLY A 361 5.05 -14.58 -7.71
C GLY A 361 5.91 -13.38 -7.34
N MET A 362 5.83 -13.00 -6.07
CA MET A 362 6.55 -11.91 -5.44
C MET A 362 6.86 -12.28 -3.99
N ILE A 363 7.99 -11.81 -3.46
CA ILE A 363 8.33 -11.86 -2.04
C ILE A 363 8.75 -10.48 -1.59
N GLY A 364 8.26 -10.05 -0.42
CA GLY A 364 8.42 -8.66 0.02
C GLY A 364 8.57 -8.54 1.53
N TYR A 365 7.75 -7.70 2.16
CA TYR A 365 7.78 -7.37 3.60
C TYR A 365 8.06 -8.57 4.52
N GLU A 366 7.47 -9.74 4.22
CA GLU A 366 7.67 -10.97 4.98
C GLU A 366 9.13 -11.46 5.01
N ILE A 367 9.95 -11.19 4.00
CA ILE A 367 11.39 -11.48 4.01
C ILE A 367 12.12 -10.42 4.84
N PHE A 368 11.92 -9.14 4.50
CA PHE A 368 12.68 -8.04 5.06
C PHE A 368 12.45 -7.83 6.57
N LYS A 369 11.25 -8.14 7.09
CA LYS A 369 10.96 -8.06 8.54
C LYS A 369 11.67 -9.13 9.39
N ARG A 370 12.30 -10.14 8.78
CA ARG A 370 12.94 -11.29 9.46
C ARG A 370 14.47 -11.26 9.43
N PHE A 371 15.05 -10.63 8.40
CA PHE A 371 16.47 -10.70 8.11
C PHE A 371 17.00 -9.30 7.79
N VAL A 372 18.29 -9.08 8.07
CA VAL A 372 19.00 -7.97 7.43
C VAL A 372 19.27 -8.41 5.98
N VAL A 373 18.72 -7.67 5.02
CA VAL A 373 18.72 -8.03 3.59
C VAL A 373 19.65 -7.13 2.82
N ARG A 374 20.70 -7.70 2.24
CA ARG A 374 21.63 -6.99 1.36
C ARG A 374 21.32 -7.28 -0.11
N VAL A 375 21.05 -6.23 -0.88
CA VAL A 375 20.98 -6.24 -2.34
C VAL A 375 22.29 -5.71 -2.92
N ASP A 376 23.12 -6.61 -3.41
CA ASP A 376 24.35 -6.29 -4.14
C ASP A 376 24.05 -6.25 -5.65
N TYR A 377 23.77 -5.05 -6.19
CA TYR A 377 23.40 -4.87 -7.60
C TYR A 377 24.57 -5.08 -8.56
N GLU A 378 25.81 -4.86 -8.09
CA GLU A 378 27.03 -5.07 -8.87
C GLU A 378 27.32 -6.57 -9.07
N ARG A 379 27.26 -7.35 -7.98
CA ARG A 379 27.46 -8.81 -8.01
C ARG A 379 26.20 -9.61 -8.35
N ARG A 380 25.04 -8.94 -8.37
CA ARG A 380 23.70 -9.52 -8.56
C ARG A 380 23.39 -10.60 -7.52
N GLN A 381 23.58 -10.25 -6.26
CA GLN A 381 23.43 -11.15 -5.12
C GLN A 381 22.47 -10.57 -4.08
N LEU A 382 21.51 -11.39 -3.65
CA LEU A 382 20.64 -11.11 -2.50
C LEU A 382 21.16 -11.93 -1.32
N THR A 383 21.52 -11.28 -0.22
CA THR A 383 21.95 -11.96 1.01
C THR A 383 20.97 -11.71 2.13
N LEU A 384 20.54 -12.79 2.80
CA LEU A 384 19.66 -12.77 3.96
C LEU A 384 20.47 -13.18 5.18
N THR A 385 20.59 -12.31 6.19
CA THR A 385 21.37 -12.54 7.40
C THR A 385 20.51 -12.40 8.66
N LEU A 386 20.71 -13.27 9.65
CA LEU A 386 20.07 -13.12 10.97
C LEU A 386 20.46 -11.79 11.60
N PRO A 387 19.53 -10.98 12.14
CA PRO A 387 19.88 -9.71 12.79
C PRO A 387 20.92 -9.84 13.91
N SER A 388 20.85 -10.92 14.70
CA SER A 388 21.83 -11.23 15.77
C SER A 388 23.22 -11.68 15.27
N ALA A 389 23.37 -11.94 13.97
CA ALA A 389 24.65 -12.29 13.34
C ALA A 389 25.13 -11.20 12.35
N PHE A 390 24.37 -10.12 12.17
CA PHE A 390 24.75 -9.02 11.28
C PHE A 390 25.73 -8.09 12.00
N LEU A 391 26.95 -8.01 11.49
CA LEU A 391 27.96 -7.05 11.91
C LEU A 391 28.19 -6.07 10.76
N TYR A 392 27.79 -4.80 10.95
CA TYR A 392 28.08 -3.76 9.97
C TYR A 392 29.53 -3.31 10.06
N GLN A 393 30.22 -3.26 8.91
CA GLN A 393 31.68 -3.07 8.83
C GLN A 393 32.16 -2.17 7.67
N SER A 394 31.27 -1.45 6.98
CA SER A 394 31.62 -0.62 5.82
C SER A 394 31.33 0.87 6.01
N ALA A 395 31.70 1.67 5.02
CA ALA A 395 31.60 3.14 5.04
C ALA A 395 30.42 3.66 4.19
N GLY A 396 29.33 2.89 4.11
CA GLY A 396 28.08 3.32 3.47
C GLY A 396 27.29 4.34 4.32
N THR A 397 26.45 5.13 3.66
CA THR A 397 25.59 6.12 4.30
C THR A 397 24.39 5.42 4.94
N VAL A 398 24.26 5.52 6.26
CA VAL A 398 23.08 5.06 7.00
C VAL A 398 21.96 6.10 6.84
N VAL A 399 20.76 5.63 6.51
CA VAL A 399 19.56 6.45 6.30
C VAL A 399 18.41 5.84 7.10
N PRO A 400 17.89 6.52 8.12
CA PRO A 400 16.73 6.03 8.88
C PRO A 400 15.45 6.12 8.05
N PHE A 401 14.47 5.28 8.36
CA PHE A 401 13.16 5.29 7.73
C PHE A 401 12.02 5.07 8.75
N GLN A 402 10.79 5.40 8.34
CA GLN A 402 9.56 5.03 9.05
C GLN A 402 8.74 4.09 8.15
N PHE A 403 7.91 3.23 8.73
CA PHE A 403 6.98 2.44 7.93
C PHE A 403 5.77 3.27 7.51
N ASN A 404 5.52 3.34 6.20
CA ASN A 404 4.24 3.74 5.62
C ASN A 404 3.49 2.45 5.27
N ASP A 405 2.57 2.03 6.14
CA ASP A 405 2.02 0.66 6.16
C ASP A 405 3.13 -0.40 6.29
N ARG A 406 3.59 -1.00 5.18
CA ARG A 406 4.69 -2.00 5.16
C ARG A 406 5.93 -1.53 4.40
N ILE A 407 5.88 -0.33 3.85
CA ILE A 407 6.88 0.19 2.91
C ILE A 407 7.87 1.08 3.67
N PRO A 408 9.19 0.91 3.49
CA PRO A 408 10.18 1.83 4.04
C PRO A 408 10.00 3.21 3.43
N GLN A 409 9.79 4.22 4.27
CA GLN A 409 9.60 5.60 3.86
C GLN A 409 10.68 6.50 4.48
N VAL A 410 11.44 7.17 3.63
CA VAL A 410 12.63 7.97 3.99
C VAL A 410 12.31 9.46 3.91
N GLU A 411 12.83 10.26 4.84
CA GLU A 411 12.79 11.72 4.72
C GLU A 411 13.89 12.24 3.79
N GLY A 412 13.55 13.17 2.92
CA GLY A 412 14.43 13.62 1.85
C GLY A 412 13.92 14.86 1.12
N SER A 413 14.42 15.12 -0.07
CA SER A 413 13.98 16.24 -0.91
C SER A 413 14.15 15.98 -2.40
N ILE A 414 13.27 16.55 -3.22
CA ILE A 414 13.44 16.63 -4.68
C ILE A 414 13.61 18.11 -5.07
N ASP A 415 14.71 18.46 -5.71
CA ASP A 415 15.08 19.85 -6.09
C ASP A 415 14.92 20.86 -4.94
N GLY A 416 15.38 20.47 -3.74
CA GLY A 416 15.29 21.25 -2.50
C GLY A 416 13.92 21.26 -1.82
N ILE A 417 12.89 20.67 -2.43
CA ILE A 417 11.54 20.57 -1.86
C ILE A 417 11.47 19.32 -0.99
N GLY A 418 11.41 19.52 0.33
CA GLY A 418 11.37 18.45 1.32
C GLY A 418 10.10 17.59 1.25
N GLY A 419 10.23 16.29 1.51
CA GLY A 419 9.14 15.33 1.48
C GLY A 419 9.53 13.94 1.99
N LYS A 420 8.56 13.02 2.06
CA LYS A 420 8.78 11.62 2.43
C LYS A 420 8.69 10.71 1.22
N PHE A 421 9.62 9.78 1.06
CA PHE A 421 9.79 8.98 -0.16
C PHE A 421 9.68 7.49 0.13
N ASP A 422 8.71 6.82 -0.51
CA ASP A 422 8.53 5.36 -0.44
C ASP A 422 9.67 4.67 -1.22
N ILE A 423 10.27 3.62 -0.66
CA ILE A 423 11.42 2.90 -1.22
C ILE A 423 11.00 1.53 -1.74
N ASP A 424 11.13 1.33 -3.05
CA ASP A 424 10.38 0.31 -3.79
C ASP A 424 11.28 -0.43 -4.80
N THR A 425 11.83 -1.58 -4.41
CA THR A 425 12.61 -2.44 -5.33
C THR A 425 11.77 -3.10 -6.41
N GLY A 426 10.44 -3.09 -6.30
CA GLY A 426 9.52 -3.48 -7.36
C GLY A 426 9.25 -2.38 -8.39
N SER A 427 9.58 -1.12 -8.10
CA SER A 427 9.51 -0.06 -9.10
C SER A 427 10.69 -0.11 -10.05
N ARG A 428 10.36 -0.27 -11.33
CA ARG A 428 11.31 -0.15 -12.44
C ARG A 428 11.78 1.29 -12.69
N CYS A 429 11.12 2.28 -12.09
CA CYS A 429 11.33 3.70 -12.36
C CYS A 429 12.43 4.30 -11.46
N SER A 430 12.74 5.58 -11.66
CA SER A 430 13.72 6.29 -10.86
C SER A 430 13.04 7.04 -9.72
N VAL A 431 12.26 8.08 -10.01
CA VAL A 431 11.39 8.77 -9.04
C VAL A 431 10.04 9.08 -9.66
N SER A 432 8.96 8.44 -9.18
CA SER A 432 7.59 8.78 -9.59
C SER A 432 6.93 9.64 -8.51
N LEU A 433 6.78 10.93 -8.76
CA LEU A 433 6.25 11.93 -7.83
C LEU A 433 4.73 11.81 -7.76
N LEU A 434 4.19 11.69 -6.54
CA LEU A 434 2.76 11.47 -6.35
C LEU A 434 1.98 12.77 -6.56
N ARG A 435 0.76 12.61 -7.08
CA ARG A 435 -0.07 13.74 -7.51
C ARG A 435 -0.32 14.79 -6.42
N PRO A 436 -0.74 14.44 -5.17
CA PRO A 436 -1.06 15.46 -4.17
C PRO A 436 0.16 16.31 -3.78
N PHE A 437 1.36 15.71 -3.75
CA PHE A 437 2.60 16.44 -3.52
C PHE A 437 2.95 17.34 -4.71
N ALA A 438 2.80 16.82 -5.94
CA ALA A 438 3.05 17.60 -7.15
C ALA A 438 2.12 18.80 -7.32
N GLU A 439 0.84 18.67 -6.95
CA GLU A 439 -0.14 19.76 -6.91
C GLU A 439 0.15 20.75 -5.78
N LYS A 440 0.36 20.26 -4.53
CA LYS A 440 0.68 21.10 -3.35
C LYS A 440 1.92 21.96 -3.54
N HIS A 441 2.92 21.47 -4.26
CA HIS A 441 4.20 22.15 -4.44
C HIS A 441 4.40 22.76 -5.85
N ASP A 442 3.37 22.76 -6.71
CA ASP A 442 3.41 23.24 -8.11
C ASP A 442 4.64 22.72 -8.90
N LEU A 443 4.83 21.39 -8.86
CA LEU A 443 5.97 20.76 -9.52
C LEU A 443 5.82 20.76 -11.04
N ARG A 444 4.60 20.88 -11.56
CA ARG A 444 4.36 20.97 -13.02
C ARG A 444 4.93 22.26 -13.61
N ALA A 445 4.81 23.40 -12.93
CA ALA A 445 5.47 24.62 -13.38
C ALA A 445 6.99 24.57 -13.13
N LYS A 446 7.41 24.14 -11.94
CA LYS A 446 8.82 24.18 -11.52
C LYS A 446 9.74 23.22 -12.26
N MET A 447 9.25 22.01 -12.57
CA MET A 447 10.04 20.96 -13.21
C MET A 447 9.83 20.85 -14.72
N ALA A 448 9.04 21.73 -15.34
CA ALA A 448 8.84 21.88 -16.79
C ALA A 448 8.87 20.55 -17.60
N PRO A 449 7.96 19.59 -17.33
CA PRO A 449 8.00 18.25 -17.92
C PRO A 449 7.85 18.29 -19.45
N ARG A 450 8.56 17.40 -20.14
CA ARG A 450 8.75 17.47 -21.60
C ARG A 450 7.67 16.77 -22.42
N PHE A 451 7.09 15.69 -21.90
CA PHE A 451 6.09 14.88 -22.58
C PHE A 451 5.32 14.01 -21.59
N GLU A 452 4.15 13.52 -22.01
CA GLU A 452 3.40 12.50 -21.29
C GLU A 452 3.76 11.10 -21.83
N ALA A 453 3.90 10.13 -20.95
CA ALA A 453 4.17 8.73 -21.32
C ALA A 453 3.57 7.75 -20.30
N THR A 454 3.60 6.47 -20.65
CA THR A 454 3.34 5.37 -19.71
C THR A 454 4.49 5.25 -18.72
N ILE A 455 4.25 5.72 -17.49
CA ILE A 455 5.24 5.76 -16.40
C ILE A 455 5.32 4.46 -15.63
N GLY A 456 4.33 3.57 -15.74
CA GLY A 456 4.33 2.35 -14.93
C GLY A 456 3.23 1.37 -15.32
N TRP A 457 3.30 0.21 -14.68
CA TRP A 457 2.26 -0.81 -14.71
C TRP A 457 2.31 -1.56 -13.37
N GLY A 458 1.15 -1.81 -12.77
CA GLY A 458 0.98 -2.54 -11.51
C GLY A 458 -0.44 -3.11 -11.44
N VAL A 459 -0.86 -3.56 -10.25
CA VAL A 459 -2.27 -3.95 -10.03
C VAL A 459 -3.18 -2.79 -10.42
N GLY A 460 -4.25 -3.10 -11.15
CA GLY A 460 -5.17 -2.13 -11.73
C GLY A 460 -4.77 -1.54 -13.08
N GLY A 461 -3.57 -1.86 -13.60
CA GLY A 461 -3.16 -1.55 -14.98
C GLY A 461 -1.97 -0.60 -15.13
N ALA A 462 -1.92 0.09 -16.28
CA ALA A 462 -0.90 1.06 -16.65
C ALA A 462 -1.13 2.43 -15.97
N ALA A 463 -0.05 3.12 -15.61
CA ALA A 463 -0.09 4.51 -15.14
C ALA A 463 0.50 5.49 -16.17
N ARG A 464 -0.10 6.68 -16.23
CA ARG A 464 0.34 7.82 -17.05
C ARG A 464 0.97 8.91 -16.19
N GLY A 465 1.96 9.60 -16.73
CA GLY A 465 2.62 10.70 -16.04
C GLY A 465 3.40 11.62 -16.99
N LEU A 466 3.70 12.82 -16.48
CA LEU A 466 4.48 13.84 -17.17
C LEU A 466 5.96 13.65 -16.85
N VAL A 467 6.76 13.25 -17.84
CA VAL A 467 8.17 12.89 -17.66
C VAL A 467 9.06 14.13 -17.65
N THR A 468 9.99 14.18 -16.69
CA THR A 468 10.98 15.23 -16.52
C THR A 468 12.30 14.68 -15.96
N ARG A 469 13.26 15.57 -15.70
CA ARG A 469 14.51 15.28 -14.99
C ARG A 469 14.61 16.25 -13.82
N ALA A 470 14.75 15.72 -12.61
CA ALA A 470 15.08 16.55 -11.46
C ALA A 470 16.58 16.86 -11.48
N SER A 471 16.99 17.95 -10.84
CA SER A 471 18.41 18.28 -10.65
C SER A 471 19.04 17.40 -9.57
N GLU A 472 18.35 17.19 -8.45
CA GLU A 472 18.84 16.43 -7.30
C GLU A 472 17.69 15.78 -6.49
N LEU A 473 17.82 14.47 -6.23
CA LEU A 473 17.09 13.78 -5.16
C LEU A 473 18.02 13.61 -3.96
N ARG A 474 17.50 13.82 -2.75
CA ARG A 474 18.13 13.46 -1.48
C ARG A 474 17.29 12.46 -0.70
N LEU A 475 17.95 11.50 -0.07
CA LEU A 475 17.37 10.48 0.82
C LEU A 475 18.26 10.42 2.07
N GLY A 476 17.88 11.14 3.13
CA GLY A 476 18.84 11.57 4.14
C GLY A 476 20.05 12.27 3.47
N ASP A 477 21.26 11.86 3.85
CA ASP A 477 22.51 12.35 3.27
C ASP A 477 22.88 11.75 1.89
N VAL A 478 22.12 10.77 1.39
CA VAL A 478 22.38 10.16 0.07
C VAL A 478 21.91 11.09 -1.04
N VAL A 479 22.86 11.52 -1.88
CA VAL A 479 22.63 12.46 -2.99
C VAL A 479 22.62 11.74 -4.33
N VAL A 480 21.54 11.92 -5.09
CA VAL A 480 21.33 11.34 -6.43
C VAL A 480 21.11 12.48 -7.42
N ARG A 481 22.14 12.80 -8.22
CA ARG A 481 22.09 13.88 -9.21
C ARG A 481 21.45 13.45 -10.54
N SER A 482 20.81 14.42 -11.18
CA SER A 482 20.12 14.32 -12.48
C SER A 482 19.19 13.10 -12.66
N PRO A 483 18.42 12.63 -11.66
CA PRO A 483 17.57 11.46 -11.83
C PRO A 483 16.41 11.75 -12.80
N VAL A 484 16.01 10.73 -13.55
CA VAL A 484 14.73 10.75 -14.27
C VAL A 484 13.61 10.85 -13.22
N ALA A 485 12.67 11.74 -13.46
CA ALA A 485 11.49 11.89 -12.63
C ALA A 485 10.23 11.87 -13.48
N ASP A 486 9.10 11.50 -12.89
CA ASP A 486 7.80 11.69 -13.49
C ASP A 486 6.81 12.28 -12.49
N ILE A 487 5.84 13.05 -12.97
CA ILE A 487 4.71 13.53 -12.17
C ILE A 487 3.51 12.67 -12.54
N SER A 488 3.00 11.90 -11.58
CA SER A 488 1.84 11.02 -11.76
C SER A 488 0.60 11.81 -12.16
N LEU A 489 -0.12 11.33 -13.18
CA LEU A 489 -1.43 11.84 -13.59
C LEU A 489 -2.60 11.00 -13.06
N GLN A 490 -2.33 9.97 -12.25
CA GLN A 490 -3.37 9.09 -11.71
C GLN A 490 -4.36 9.86 -10.83
N GLN A 491 -5.61 9.40 -10.83
CA GLN A 491 -6.74 9.87 -10.02
C GLN A 491 -7.04 8.91 -8.85
N LYS A 492 -6.54 7.68 -8.92
CA LYS A 492 -6.75 6.59 -7.94
C LYS A 492 -5.47 5.74 -7.80
N GLY A 493 -5.51 4.71 -6.94
CA GLY A 493 -4.40 3.79 -6.72
C GLY A 493 -3.29 4.37 -5.83
N ALA A 494 -2.19 3.64 -5.72
CA ALA A 494 -1.09 3.96 -4.79
C ALA A 494 -0.39 5.30 -5.08
N LEU A 495 -0.52 5.85 -6.29
CA LEU A 495 0.14 7.09 -6.71
C LEU A 495 -0.65 8.39 -6.38
N VAL A 496 -1.73 8.30 -5.59
CA VAL A 496 -2.48 9.46 -5.09
C VAL A 496 -2.52 9.60 -3.55
N SER A 497 -1.64 8.90 -2.83
CA SER A 497 -1.50 9.08 -1.37
C SER A 497 -1.01 10.49 -1.01
N PRO A 498 -1.64 11.19 -0.05
CA PRO A 498 -1.21 12.53 0.37
C PRO A 498 0.03 12.52 1.29
N TYR A 499 0.40 11.35 1.84
CA TYR A 499 1.51 11.19 2.79
C TYR A 499 2.87 10.90 2.12
N VAL A 500 2.91 10.75 0.80
CA VAL A 500 4.13 10.38 0.04
C VAL A 500 4.43 11.47 -1.00
N ALA A 501 5.68 11.91 -1.06
CA ALA A 501 6.18 12.86 -2.05
C ALA A 501 6.52 12.18 -3.39
N GLY A 502 7.22 11.05 -3.31
CA GLY A 502 7.59 10.25 -4.48
C GLY A 502 7.91 8.80 -4.12
N ASN A 503 7.80 7.94 -5.13
CA ASN A 503 8.14 6.53 -5.06
C ASN A 503 9.50 6.30 -5.75
N VAL A 504 10.52 5.94 -4.99
CA VAL A 504 11.89 5.77 -5.50
C VAL A 504 12.14 4.31 -5.85
N GLY A 505 12.42 4.07 -7.13
CA GLY A 505 12.58 2.73 -7.68
C GLY A 505 14.01 2.34 -8.07
N ALA A 506 14.15 1.13 -8.58
CA ALA A 506 15.41 0.52 -9.03
C ALA A 506 16.07 1.21 -10.24
N GLY A 507 15.49 2.27 -10.80
CA GLY A 507 16.22 3.25 -11.62
C GLY A 507 17.28 4.00 -10.80
N VAL A 508 16.92 4.42 -9.58
CA VAL A 508 17.83 5.00 -8.58
C VAL A 508 18.53 3.90 -7.76
N LEU A 509 17.79 2.94 -7.17
CA LEU A 509 18.34 2.06 -6.12
C LEU A 509 19.53 1.22 -6.61
N LYS A 510 19.56 0.79 -7.88
CA LYS A 510 20.69 0.04 -8.47
C LYS A 510 22.02 0.80 -8.54
N ARG A 511 22.00 2.13 -8.36
CA ARG A 511 23.19 3.00 -8.28
C ARG A 511 23.96 2.81 -6.97
N PHE A 512 23.49 1.94 -6.08
CA PHE A 512 24.10 1.61 -4.81
C PHE A 512 24.03 0.10 -4.58
N ASN A 513 24.84 -0.42 -3.68
CA ASN A 513 24.55 -1.68 -3.00
C ASN A 513 23.86 -1.32 -1.69
N ILE A 514 22.68 -1.92 -1.43
CA ILE A 514 21.79 -1.46 -0.35
C ILE A 514 21.60 -2.58 0.66
N THR A 515 21.76 -2.26 1.95
CA THR A 515 21.37 -3.15 3.04
C THR A 515 20.13 -2.60 3.73
N PHE A 516 19.07 -3.40 3.82
CA PHE A 516 17.82 -3.11 4.51
C PHE A 516 17.82 -3.80 5.87
N ASP A 517 17.62 -3.02 6.93
CA ASP A 517 17.58 -3.50 8.31
C ASP A 517 16.30 -2.99 8.97
N TYR A 518 15.23 -3.76 8.79
CA TYR A 518 13.90 -3.41 9.27
C TYR A 518 13.81 -3.45 10.81
N GLY A 519 14.68 -4.21 11.48
CA GLY A 519 14.71 -4.31 12.94
C GLY A 519 15.21 -3.04 13.62
N HIS A 520 16.10 -2.30 12.96
CA HIS A 520 16.57 -0.99 13.41
C HIS A 520 15.97 0.18 12.61
N GLN A 521 14.97 -0.08 11.75
CA GLN A 521 14.32 0.92 10.88
C GLN A 521 15.34 1.78 10.09
N GLN A 522 16.37 1.13 9.54
CA GLN A 522 17.46 1.78 8.80
C GLN A 522 17.75 1.09 7.47
N MET A 523 18.25 1.87 6.51
CA MET A 523 18.89 1.37 5.30
C MET A 523 20.33 1.88 5.23
N ILE A 524 21.18 1.17 4.51
CA ILE A 524 22.58 1.52 4.33
C ILE A 524 22.89 1.51 2.84
N PHE A 525 23.30 2.66 2.30
CA PHE A 525 23.67 2.85 0.90
C PHE A 525 25.19 2.85 0.75
N GLU A 526 25.73 1.83 0.08
CA GLU A 526 27.13 1.77 -0.32
C GLU A 526 27.27 2.15 -1.79
N THR A 527 28.33 2.87 -2.13
CA THR A 527 28.65 3.20 -3.53
C THR A 527 29.08 1.96 -4.31
N ASN A 528 28.60 1.80 -5.53
CA ASN A 528 29.05 0.78 -6.49
C ASN A 528 29.43 1.44 -7.83
N SER A 529 29.85 0.66 -8.83
CA SER A 529 30.19 1.18 -10.16
C SER A 529 29.05 1.95 -10.87
N GLY A 530 27.80 1.78 -10.44
CA GLY A 530 26.64 2.53 -10.91
C GLY A 530 26.40 3.89 -10.24
N THR A 531 27.06 4.22 -9.12
CA THR A 531 26.75 5.45 -8.34
C THR A 531 26.92 6.73 -9.15
N ALA A 532 28.04 6.86 -9.86
CA ALA A 532 28.34 8.00 -10.73
C ALA A 532 27.65 7.91 -12.12
N GLY A 533 26.91 6.84 -12.40
CA GLY A 533 26.28 6.62 -13.71
C GLY A 533 25.13 7.59 -14.00
N PRO A 534 24.94 8.00 -15.27
CA PRO A 534 23.79 8.82 -15.67
C PRO A 534 22.50 8.01 -15.64
N ASP A 535 21.39 8.66 -15.29
CA ASP A 535 20.07 8.03 -15.33
C ASP A 535 19.40 8.26 -16.70
N ILE A 536 19.35 7.19 -17.50
CA ILE A 536 19.00 7.24 -18.92
C ILE A 536 17.55 6.81 -19.14
N TYR A 537 16.76 7.70 -19.72
CA TYR A 537 15.39 7.41 -20.19
C TYR A 537 15.42 6.58 -21.49
N ASP A 538 14.28 5.99 -21.85
CA ASP A 538 14.16 5.22 -23.09
C ASP A 538 14.31 6.10 -24.35
N ARG A 539 15.20 5.71 -25.27
CA ARG A 539 15.49 6.45 -26.51
C ARG A 539 14.61 6.09 -27.71
N SER A 540 13.68 5.16 -27.55
CA SER A 540 12.66 4.86 -28.56
C SER A 540 11.41 5.73 -28.37
N GLY A 541 10.99 5.95 -27.12
CA GLY A 541 9.75 6.64 -26.78
C GLY A 541 8.50 5.84 -27.16
N MET A 542 8.55 4.52 -27.00
CA MET A 542 7.37 3.65 -27.10
C MET A 542 7.30 2.66 -25.93
N TRP A 543 6.09 2.29 -25.54
CA TRP A 543 5.87 1.14 -24.66
C TRP A 543 5.61 -0.11 -25.51
N LEU A 544 6.29 -1.20 -25.16
CA LEU A 544 6.15 -2.50 -25.80
C LEU A 544 5.70 -3.54 -24.79
N ASN A 545 4.68 -4.33 -25.13
CA ASN A 545 4.25 -5.53 -24.40
C ASN A 545 4.50 -6.79 -25.26
N ARG A 546 4.66 -7.96 -24.64
CA ARG A 546 4.68 -9.25 -25.34
C ARG A 546 3.25 -9.58 -25.83
N ALA A 547 3.12 -10.06 -27.06
CA ALA A 547 1.83 -10.37 -27.70
C ALA A 547 1.96 -11.66 -28.53
N GLY A 548 2.22 -12.78 -27.85
CA GLY A 548 2.62 -14.04 -28.48
C GLY A 548 4.00 -13.93 -29.13
N ALA A 549 4.13 -14.39 -30.39
CA ALA A 549 5.37 -14.28 -31.19
C ALA A 549 5.63 -12.87 -31.77
N ALA A 550 5.24 -11.82 -31.03
CA ALA A 550 5.39 -10.42 -31.42
C ALA A 550 5.53 -9.52 -30.18
N LEU A 551 6.04 -8.31 -30.37
CA LEU A 551 5.94 -7.22 -29.39
C LEU A 551 4.92 -6.19 -29.90
N GLU A 552 3.89 -5.91 -29.11
CA GLU A 552 2.86 -4.93 -29.44
C GLU A 552 3.22 -3.55 -28.91
N VAL A 553 3.09 -2.53 -29.75
CA VAL A 553 3.23 -1.13 -29.38
C VAL A 553 1.96 -0.68 -28.66
N PHE A 554 2.08 -0.44 -27.35
CA PHE A 554 0.98 -0.02 -26.48
C PHE A 554 0.87 1.52 -26.37
N ASP A 555 2.00 2.22 -26.47
CA ASP A 555 2.12 3.67 -26.29
C ASP A 555 3.21 4.20 -27.21
N VAL A 556 3.02 5.42 -27.73
CA VAL A 556 4.00 6.14 -28.55
C VAL A 556 4.04 7.58 -28.07
N THR A 557 5.15 7.99 -27.48
CA THR A 557 5.36 9.34 -26.97
C THR A 557 5.48 10.34 -28.13
N THR A 558 4.80 11.49 -28.05
CA THR A 558 4.91 12.54 -29.05
C THR A 558 6.32 13.14 -29.12
N GLY A 559 6.80 13.42 -30.32
CA GLY A 559 8.16 13.88 -30.60
C GLY A 559 9.25 12.80 -30.48
N SER A 560 8.87 11.53 -30.33
CA SER A 560 9.81 10.41 -30.12
C SER A 560 10.47 9.89 -31.39
N ALA A 561 11.44 8.98 -31.21
CA ALA A 561 12.00 8.20 -32.31
C ALA A 561 10.95 7.26 -32.93
N ALA A 562 10.07 6.66 -32.12
CA ALA A 562 9.02 5.76 -32.58
C ALA A 562 7.97 6.49 -33.45
N GLU A 563 7.50 7.66 -33.01
CA GLU A 563 6.61 8.52 -33.81
C GLU A 563 7.28 8.97 -35.11
N SER A 564 8.55 9.42 -35.02
CA SER A 564 9.34 9.84 -36.19
C SER A 564 9.58 8.70 -37.21
N ALA A 565 9.60 7.45 -36.74
CA ALA A 565 9.72 6.26 -37.57
C ALA A 565 8.35 5.75 -38.11
N GLY A 566 7.25 6.42 -37.77
CA GLY A 566 5.91 6.04 -38.19
C GLY A 566 5.37 4.77 -37.51
N LEU A 567 5.82 4.46 -36.29
CA LEU A 567 5.19 3.46 -35.43
C LEU A 567 3.93 4.03 -34.78
N LYS A 568 2.94 3.16 -34.53
CA LYS A 568 1.63 3.51 -33.96
C LYS A 568 1.25 2.49 -32.89
N VAL A 569 0.34 2.88 -32.00
CA VAL A 569 -0.33 1.92 -31.10
C VAL A 569 -1.02 0.82 -31.93
N GLU A 570 -1.03 -0.41 -31.41
CA GLU A 570 -1.41 -1.67 -32.09
C GLU A 570 -0.42 -2.19 -33.17
N ASP A 571 0.67 -1.50 -33.50
CA ASP A 571 1.70 -2.09 -34.37
C ASP A 571 2.36 -3.30 -33.68
N ARG A 572 2.52 -4.41 -34.40
CA ARG A 572 3.14 -5.65 -33.88
C ARG A 572 4.52 -5.85 -34.51
N ILE A 573 5.56 -5.60 -33.74
CA ILE A 573 6.95 -5.92 -34.11
C ILE A 573 7.11 -7.44 -34.11
N ILE A 574 7.43 -8.02 -35.27
CA ILE A 574 7.61 -9.47 -35.45
C ILE A 574 9.07 -9.88 -35.68
N ALA A 575 9.96 -8.92 -35.99
CA ALA A 575 11.42 -9.16 -36.02
C ALA A 575 12.21 -7.89 -35.70
N VAL A 576 13.41 -8.05 -35.14
CA VAL A 576 14.38 -6.98 -34.82
C VAL A 576 15.71 -7.29 -35.51
N ASP A 577 16.19 -6.35 -36.32
CA ASP A 577 17.38 -6.42 -37.19
C ASP A 577 17.47 -7.63 -38.15
N GLY A 578 16.39 -8.42 -38.24
CA GLY A 578 16.26 -9.63 -39.06
C GLY A 578 15.93 -10.89 -38.25
N ALA A 579 16.19 -10.88 -36.94
CA ALA A 579 15.85 -11.98 -36.03
C ALA A 579 14.37 -11.91 -35.62
N PRO A 580 13.58 -13.00 -35.75
CA PRO A 580 12.20 -13.04 -35.26
C PRO A 580 12.09 -12.75 -33.75
N VAL A 581 10.96 -12.20 -33.32
CA VAL A 581 10.67 -12.02 -31.89
C VAL A 581 10.47 -13.37 -31.20
N SER A 582 11.13 -13.51 -30.05
CA SER A 582 11.16 -14.71 -29.21
C SER A 582 11.13 -14.35 -27.71
N GLU A 583 11.13 -15.36 -26.85
CA GLU A 583 11.32 -15.18 -25.40
C GLU A 583 12.56 -14.32 -25.08
N GLY A 584 12.47 -13.45 -24.07
CA GLY A 584 13.54 -12.51 -23.71
C GLY A 584 13.80 -11.37 -24.70
N SER A 585 13.15 -11.35 -25.88
CA SER A 585 13.30 -10.26 -26.86
C SER A 585 12.87 -8.91 -26.30
N LEU A 586 11.79 -8.85 -25.53
CA LEU A 586 11.30 -7.61 -24.92
C LEU A 586 12.32 -6.99 -23.95
N VAL A 587 12.86 -7.81 -23.03
CA VAL A 587 13.90 -7.38 -22.07
C VAL A 587 15.17 -6.93 -22.80
N THR A 588 15.58 -7.68 -23.83
CA THR A 588 16.75 -7.36 -24.64
C THR A 588 16.59 -6.03 -25.36
N LEU A 589 15.43 -5.78 -25.98
CA LEU A 589 15.12 -4.55 -26.71
C LEU A 589 14.96 -3.35 -25.78
N ARG A 590 14.23 -3.50 -24.65
CA ARG A 590 14.12 -2.48 -23.60
C ARG A 590 15.44 -2.16 -22.90
N ARG A 591 16.41 -3.09 -22.87
CA ARG A 591 17.78 -2.79 -22.45
C ARG A 591 18.47 -1.96 -23.53
N ARG A 592 18.43 -2.43 -24.78
CA ARG A 592 19.05 -1.80 -25.95
C ARG A 592 18.65 -0.33 -26.11
N PHE A 593 17.36 -0.01 -26.04
CA PHE A 593 16.83 1.35 -26.14
C PHE A 593 17.28 2.32 -25.02
N ARG A 594 17.84 1.81 -23.91
CA ARG A 594 18.43 2.61 -22.83
C ARG A 594 19.97 2.60 -22.88
N THR A 595 20.61 1.55 -23.39
CA THR A 595 22.08 1.42 -23.39
C THR A 595 22.76 1.87 -24.68
N GLU A 596 22.11 1.77 -25.85
CA GLU A 596 22.69 2.22 -27.12
C GLU A 596 22.59 3.76 -27.27
N PRO A 597 23.56 4.41 -27.93
CA PRO A 597 23.58 5.86 -28.06
C PRO A 597 22.51 6.39 -29.02
N PRO A 598 22.15 7.68 -28.94
CA PRO A 598 21.36 8.36 -29.96
C PRO A 598 22.00 8.23 -31.35
N GLY A 599 21.18 8.18 -32.40
CA GLY A 599 21.60 7.95 -33.78
C GLY A 599 21.72 6.47 -34.17
N THR A 600 21.77 5.53 -33.22
CA THR A 600 21.77 4.10 -33.52
C THR A 600 20.48 3.70 -34.24
N ARG A 601 20.64 2.94 -35.33
CA ARG A 601 19.52 2.42 -36.13
C ARG A 601 19.14 1.01 -35.70
N VAL A 602 17.84 0.79 -35.50
CA VAL A 602 17.25 -0.54 -35.22
C VAL A 602 16.23 -0.82 -36.32
N ARG A 603 16.44 -1.88 -37.12
CA ARG A 603 15.45 -2.30 -38.11
C ARG A 603 14.37 -3.12 -37.40
N LEU A 604 13.11 -2.81 -37.67
CA LEU A 604 11.94 -3.47 -37.09
C LEU A 604 11.05 -3.95 -38.23
N ARG A 605 10.73 -5.25 -38.27
CA ARG A 605 9.67 -5.75 -39.14
C ARG A 605 8.36 -5.65 -38.39
N VAL A 606 7.42 -4.88 -38.92
CA VAL A 606 6.19 -4.46 -38.23
C VAL A 606 4.97 -4.94 -39.02
N GLN A 607 4.14 -5.76 -38.40
CA GLN A 607 2.82 -6.13 -38.88
C GLN A 607 1.78 -5.12 -38.34
N SER A 608 0.86 -4.70 -39.21
CA SER A 608 -0.17 -3.69 -38.90
C SER A 608 -1.48 -3.99 -39.64
N ARG A 609 -2.54 -3.23 -39.34
CA ARG A 609 -3.79 -3.25 -40.12
C ARG A 609 -3.59 -2.89 -41.61
N GLN A 610 -2.46 -2.27 -41.97
CA GLN A 610 -2.08 -1.92 -43.35
C GLN A 610 -1.12 -2.94 -44.01
N GLY A 611 -0.89 -4.09 -43.36
CA GLY A 611 0.06 -5.12 -43.80
C GLY A 611 1.41 -5.04 -43.07
N THR A 612 2.41 -5.74 -43.60
CA THR A 612 3.75 -5.85 -43.02
C THR A 612 4.73 -4.91 -43.69
N ARG A 613 5.49 -4.14 -42.90
CA ARG A 613 6.49 -3.16 -43.38
C ARG A 613 7.81 -3.27 -42.61
N GLU A 614 8.91 -2.88 -43.24
CA GLU A 614 10.19 -2.64 -42.54
C GLU A 614 10.23 -1.19 -42.06
N VAL A 615 10.67 -0.98 -40.82
CA VAL A 615 10.78 0.33 -40.17
C VAL A 615 12.19 0.52 -39.64
N SER A 616 12.84 1.64 -39.97
CA SER A 616 14.16 2.01 -39.44
C SER A 616 14.00 2.98 -38.28
N LEU A 617 13.84 2.47 -37.06
CA LEU A 617 13.89 3.28 -35.85
C LEU A 617 15.29 3.88 -35.67
N VAL A 618 15.37 5.18 -35.40
CA VAL A 618 16.64 5.87 -35.10
C VAL A 618 16.56 6.41 -33.68
N LEU A 619 17.32 5.83 -32.75
CA LEU A 619 17.24 6.18 -31.33
C LEU A 619 17.56 7.67 -31.09
N LYS A 620 16.81 8.31 -30.19
CA LYS A 620 16.87 9.75 -29.93
C LYS A 620 16.90 10.02 -28.44
N GLU A 621 17.73 10.96 -27.99
CA GLU A 621 17.68 11.42 -26.60
C GLU A 621 16.39 12.25 -26.40
N LEU A 622 15.45 11.73 -25.62
CA LEU A 622 14.17 12.39 -25.35
C LEU A 622 14.24 13.31 -24.12
N LEU A 623 15.06 12.91 -23.15
CA LEU A 623 15.24 13.59 -21.87
C LEU A 623 16.75 13.80 -21.62
N PRO A 624 17.36 14.86 -22.17
CA PRO A 624 18.79 15.14 -21.99
C PRO A 624 19.17 15.25 -20.50
N GLY A 625 20.44 14.95 -20.21
CA GLY A 625 21.02 14.89 -18.85
C GLY A 625 21.17 16.24 -18.15
#